data_AF-A0ABD5M4W9-F1
#
_entry.id   AF-A0ABD5M4W9-F1
#
_cell.length_a   1.000
_cell.length_b   1.000
_cell.length_c   1.000
_cell.angle_alpha   90.00
_cell.angle_beta   90.00
_cell.angle_gamma   90.00
#
_symmetry.space_group_name_H-M   'P 1'
#
loop_
_entity.id
_entity.type
_entity.pdbx_description
1 polymer ?
#
loop_
_entity_poly.entity_id
_entity_poly.type
_entity_poly.pdbx_seq_one_letter_code
_entity_poly.pdbx_strand_id
1 'polypeptide(L)'
;MSTKTIGVREEVYERLRARKRDDESFTDLIDRLIDESESDWREGFGSLPPEAADSLREAAAGSRERFDESAGDRQTAAVDRLADPDDGGRSDDGADTDDANGDAGGSA
;
A
#
# COMPACT_ATOMS: atom_id res chain seq x y z
N MET A 1 -1.23 -49.66 -4.24
CA MET A 1 -0.38 -48.83 -3.37
C MET A 1 -0.04 -49.63 -2.12
N SER A 2 1.18 -49.53 -1.62
CA SER A 2 1.55 -50.13 -0.34
C SER A 2 0.83 -49.40 0.80
N THR A 3 0.04 -50.11 1.60
CA THR A 3 -0.61 -49.52 2.78
C THR A 3 0.33 -49.64 3.99
N LYS A 4 0.39 -48.57 4.79
CA LYS A 4 1.08 -48.57 6.08
C LYS A 4 0.06 -48.26 7.17
N THR A 5 0.08 -49.05 8.24
CA THR A 5 -0.75 -48.80 9.41
C THR A 5 -0.02 -47.84 10.35
N ILE A 6 -0.66 -46.71 10.67
CA ILE A 6 -0.16 -45.72 11.62
C ILE A 6 -1.11 -45.71 12.82
N GLY A 7 -0.56 -45.87 14.02
CA GLY A 7 -1.33 -45.68 15.25
C GLY A 7 -1.50 -44.20 15.54
N VAL A 8 -2.73 -43.77 15.81
CA VAL A 8 -3.06 -42.41 16.25
C VAL A 8 -3.73 -42.48 17.61
N ARG A 9 -3.61 -41.40 18.40
CA ARG A 9 -4.35 -41.29 19.66
C ARG A 9 -5.84 -41.16 19.35
N GLU A 10 -6.69 -41.73 20.21
CA GLU A 10 -8.16 -41.71 20.04
C GLU A 10 -8.69 -40.27 19.83
N GLU A 11 -8.21 -39.34 20.65
CA GLU A 11 -8.55 -37.91 20.54
C GLU A 11 -8.21 -37.29 19.16
N VAL A 12 -7.17 -37.79 18.49
CA VAL A 12 -6.74 -37.33 17.17
C VAL A 12 -7.61 -37.97 16.11
N TYR A 13 -7.91 -39.26 16.25
CA TYR A 13 -8.82 -39.97 15.36
C TYR A 13 -10.20 -39.30 15.33
N GLU A 14 -10.79 -39.00 16.50
CA GLU A 14 -12.09 -38.35 16.61
C GLU A 14 -12.08 -36.94 16.01
N ARG A 15 -10.99 -36.17 16.19
CA ARG A 15 -10.82 -34.86 15.55
C ARG A 15 -10.76 -34.94 14.03
N LEU A 16 -10.00 -35.91 13.50
CA LEU A 16 -9.93 -36.14 12.07
C LEU A 16 -11.29 -36.58 11.52
N ARG A 17 -11.98 -37.49 12.23
CA ARG A 17 -13.31 -37.97 11.87
C ARG A 17 -14.35 -36.84 11.84
N ALA A 18 -14.31 -35.91 12.79
CA ALA A 18 -15.21 -34.75 12.81
C ALA A 18 -14.94 -33.75 11.68
N ARG A 19 -13.72 -33.72 11.15
CA ARG A 19 -13.31 -32.86 10.02
C ARG A 19 -13.56 -33.52 8.66
N LYS A 20 -13.82 -34.82 8.64
CA LYS A 20 -14.02 -35.64 7.45
C LYS A 20 -15.33 -35.25 6.74
N ARG A 21 -15.26 -35.00 5.44
CA ARG A 21 -16.43 -34.80 4.56
C ARG A 21 -17.10 -36.15 4.24
N ASP A 22 -18.37 -36.11 3.87
CA ASP A 22 -19.16 -37.33 3.62
C ASP A 22 -18.64 -38.15 2.42
N ASP A 23 -18.13 -37.46 1.39
CA ASP A 23 -17.62 -38.08 0.15
C ASP A 23 -16.10 -38.36 0.12
N GLU A 24 -15.36 -38.12 1.22
CA GLU A 24 -13.90 -38.31 1.24
C GLU A 24 -13.48 -39.54 2.07
N SER A 25 -12.40 -40.23 1.69
CA SER A 25 -11.79 -41.26 2.53
C SER A 25 -10.86 -40.67 3.59
N PHE A 26 -10.44 -41.48 4.56
CA PHE A 26 -9.49 -41.03 5.58
C PHE A 26 -8.11 -40.68 4.98
N THR A 27 -7.73 -41.37 3.90
CA THR A 27 -6.51 -41.04 3.15
C THR A 27 -6.66 -39.70 2.45
N ASP A 28 -7.79 -39.45 1.79
CA ASP A 28 -8.06 -38.18 1.10
C ASP A 28 -8.09 -36.99 2.07
N LEU A 29 -8.63 -37.21 3.29
CA LEU A 29 -8.58 -36.21 4.35
C LEU A 29 -7.13 -35.87 4.74
N ILE A 30 -6.28 -36.89 4.92
CA ILE A 30 -4.87 -36.68 5.30
C ILE A 30 -4.12 -35.98 4.18
N ASP A 31 -4.28 -36.41 2.93
CA ASP A 31 -3.66 -35.78 1.76
C ASP A 31 -4.09 -34.31 1.65
N ARG A 32 -5.38 -34.01 1.79
CA ARG A 32 -5.89 -32.63 1.80
C ARG A 32 -5.27 -31.79 2.93
N LEU A 33 -5.16 -32.34 4.13
CA LEU A 33 -4.59 -31.62 5.27
C LEU A 33 -3.08 -31.37 5.08
N ILE A 34 -2.38 -32.30 4.44
CA ILE A 34 -0.96 -32.14 4.10
C ILE A 34 -0.82 -31.07 3.02
N ASP A 35 -1.56 -31.16 1.91
CA ASP A 35 -1.55 -30.15 0.82
C ASP A 35 -1.90 -28.74 1.33
N GLU A 36 -2.92 -28.61 2.20
CA GLU A 36 -3.28 -27.33 2.82
C GLU A 36 -2.20 -26.81 3.79
N SER A 37 -1.41 -27.70 4.40
CA SER A 37 -0.33 -27.34 5.33
C SER A 37 1.01 -27.06 4.63
N GLU A 38 1.23 -27.65 3.45
CA GLU A 38 2.40 -27.44 2.59
C GLU A 38 2.34 -26.12 1.81
N SER A 39 1.22 -25.38 1.88
CA SER A 39 1.23 -23.95 1.62
C SER A 39 2.02 -23.26 2.75
N ASP A 40 3.35 -23.39 2.71
CA ASP A 40 4.25 -22.73 3.65
C ASP A 40 4.12 -21.23 3.41
N TRP A 41 3.22 -20.61 4.14
CA TRP A 41 2.97 -19.17 4.10
C TRP A 41 4.26 -18.38 4.29
N ARG A 42 5.31 -18.97 4.90
CA ARG A 42 6.64 -18.35 4.99
C ARG A 42 7.39 -18.30 3.67
N GLU A 43 7.17 -19.27 2.79
CA GLU A 43 7.89 -19.39 1.52
C GLU A 43 7.45 -18.30 0.53
N GLY A 44 6.22 -17.78 0.66
CA GLY A 44 5.71 -16.65 -0.12
C GLY A 44 5.71 -15.30 0.60
N PHE A 45 5.86 -15.26 1.94
CA PHE A 45 5.71 -14.02 2.70
C PHE A 45 6.83 -13.00 2.37
N GLY A 46 6.42 -11.82 1.91
CA GLY A 46 7.35 -10.75 1.54
C GLY A 46 7.92 -10.86 0.11
N SER A 47 7.50 -11.87 -0.65
CA SER A 47 7.79 -11.98 -2.08
C SER A 47 6.54 -11.70 -2.91
N LEU A 48 6.74 -11.16 -4.12
CA LEU A 48 5.68 -11.01 -5.11
C LEU A 48 5.93 -12.00 -6.25
N PRO A 49 4.86 -12.51 -6.88
CA PRO A 49 4.99 -13.22 -8.16
C PRO A 49 5.78 -12.39 -9.18
N PRO A 50 6.57 -13.01 -10.07
CA PRO A 50 7.44 -12.28 -11.01
C PRO A 50 6.72 -11.18 -11.78
N GLU A 51 5.53 -11.47 -12.29
CA GLU A 51 4.70 -10.52 -13.05
C GLU A 51 4.26 -9.31 -12.21
N ALA A 52 3.89 -9.52 -10.94
CA ALA A 52 3.51 -8.45 -10.03
C ALA A 52 4.73 -7.64 -9.59
N ALA A 53 5.87 -8.29 -9.40
CA ALA A 53 7.13 -7.64 -9.07
C ALA A 53 7.63 -6.74 -10.22
N ASP A 54 7.52 -7.21 -11.46
CA ASP A 54 7.91 -6.44 -12.65
C ASP A 54 7.00 -5.23 -12.86
N SER A 55 5.69 -5.40 -12.72
CA SER A 55 4.73 -4.28 -12.78
C SER A 55 5.00 -3.23 -11.70
N LEU A 56 5.30 -3.65 -10.46
CA LEU A 56 5.67 -2.74 -9.38
C LEU A 56 6.97 -1.99 -9.70
N ARG A 57 7.96 -2.68 -10.28
CA ARG A 57 9.24 -2.08 -10.64
C ARG A 57 9.07 -0.99 -11.70
N GLU A 58 8.26 -1.25 -12.73
CA GLU A 58 7.94 -0.27 -13.77
C GLU A 58 7.22 0.96 -13.18
N ALA A 59 6.20 0.75 -12.34
CA ALA A 59 5.48 1.83 -11.69
C ALA A 59 6.39 2.68 -10.78
N ALA A 60 7.31 2.04 -10.04
CA ALA A 60 8.27 2.73 -9.19
C ALA A 60 9.27 3.57 -10.01
N ALA A 61 9.76 3.04 -11.14
CA ALA A 61 10.64 3.76 -12.05
C ALA A 61 9.96 5.02 -12.62
N GLY A 62 8.74 4.88 -13.16
CA GLY A 62 7.99 6.02 -13.69
C GLY A 62 7.55 7.03 -12.61
N SER A 63 7.39 6.61 -11.36
CA SER A 63 7.18 7.53 -10.23
C SER A 63 8.44 8.37 -9.96
N ARG A 64 9.61 7.72 -9.99
CA ARG A 64 10.89 8.35 -9.69
C ARG A 64 11.31 9.34 -10.78
N GLU A 65 11.12 8.99 -12.05
CA GLU A 65 11.36 9.91 -13.18
C GLU A 65 10.54 11.19 -13.07
N ARG A 66 9.22 11.07 -12.83
CA ARG A 66 8.35 12.25 -12.65
C ARG A 66 8.74 13.10 -11.45
N PHE A 67 9.20 12.46 -10.38
CA PHE A 67 9.69 13.17 -9.21
C PHE A 67 10.97 13.95 -9.52
N ASP A 68 11.93 13.31 -10.21
CA ASP A 68 13.20 13.93 -10.58
C ASP A 68 13.00 15.11 -11.55
N GLU A 69 12.08 14.98 -12.52
CA GLU A 69 11.67 16.07 -13.41
C GLU A 69 11.08 17.24 -12.61
N SER A 70 10.09 16.98 -11.75
CA SER A 70 9.48 18.03 -10.92
C SER A 70 10.47 18.69 -9.96
N ALA A 71 11.43 17.93 -9.42
CA ALA A 71 12.48 18.46 -8.58
C ALA A 71 13.44 19.37 -9.39
N GLY A 72 13.80 18.97 -10.61
CA GLY A 72 14.63 19.75 -11.52
C GLY A 72 13.97 21.06 -11.95
N ASP A 73 12.68 21.04 -12.26
CA ASP A 73 11.92 22.25 -12.60
C ASP A 73 11.91 23.26 -11.45
N ARG A 74 11.67 22.78 -10.22
CA ARG A 74 11.69 23.63 -9.03
C ARG A 74 13.07 24.20 -8.75
N GLN A 75 14.12 23.40 -8.94
CA GLN A 75 15.49 23.87 -8.79
C GLN A 75 15.80 24.98 -9.79
N THR A 76 15.44 24.79 -11.06
CA THR A 76 15.65 25.79 -12.12
C THR A 76 14.89 27.08 -11.79
N ALA A 77 13.61 26.98 -11.44
CA ALA A 77 12.81 28.15 -11.06
C ALA A 77 13.33 28.86 -9.79
N ALA A 78 13.95 28.14 -8.86
CA ALA A 78 14.57 28.74 -7.68
C ALA A 78 15.86 29.48 -8.03
N VAL A 79 16.69 28.92 -8.92
CA VAL A 79 17.90 29.57 -9.42
C VAL A 79 17.56 30.81 -10.24
N ASP A 80 16.56 30.74 -11.12
CA ASP A 80 16.13 31.88 -11.94
C ASP A 80 15.65 33.05 -11.07
N ARG A 81 14.84 32.78 -10.03
CA ARG A 81 14.45 33.83 -9.06
C ARG A 81 15.63 34.48 -8.34
N LEU A 82 16.68 33.70 -8.05
CA LEU A 82 17.85 34.23 -7.37
C LEU A 82 18.76 35.04 -8.31
N ALA A 83 18.73 34.70 -9.60
CA ALA A 83 19.52 35.36 -10.64
C ALA A 83 18.89 36.66 -11.14
N ASP A 84 17.60 36.90 -10.88
CA ASP A 84 16.89 38.12 -11.28
C ASP A 84 17.09 39.25 -10.23
N PRO A 85 17.91 40.29 -10.53
CA PRO A 85 18.22 41.36 -9.59
C PRO A 85 17.07 42.39 -9.42
N ASP A 86 15.99 42.29 -10.20
CA ASP A 86 14.86 43.22 -10.15
C ASP A 86 13.71 42.78 -9.22
N ASP A 87 13.83 41.66 -8.48
CA ASP A 87 12.96 41.40 -7.30
C ASP A 87 13.44 42.22 -6.09
N GLY A 88 13.66 43.51 -6.34
CA GLY A 88 13.99 44.52 -5.37
C GLY A 88 12.78 44.83 -4.51
N GLY A 89 12.85 44.39 -3.25
CA GLY A 89 12.17 44.98 -2.09
C GLY A 89 10.78 45.56 -2.33
N ARG A 90 9.74 44.78 -2.07
CA ARG A 90 8.48 45.36 -1.59
C ARG A 90 8.75 45.96 -0.21
N SER A 91 9.11 47.24 -0.19
CA SER A 91 8.91 48.10 0.96
C SER A 91 7.41 48.12 1.24
N ASP A 92 7.03 47.45 2.32
CA ASP A 92 5.76 47.65 2.99
C ASP A 92 5.81 49.03 3.66
N ASP A 93 5.66 50.08 2.84
CA ASP A 93 5.48 51.46 3.30
C ASP A 93 4.06 51.87 2.90
N GLY A 94 3.26 52.15 3.93
CA GLY A 94 1.81 52.04 3.91
C GLY A 94 1.06 53.09 3.09
N ALA A 95 -0.24 52.83 2.93
CA ALA A 95 -1.26 53.85 2.77
C ALA A 95 -2.64 53.28 3.17
N ASP A 96 -3.18 53.85 4.24
CA ASP A 96 -4.58 54.22 4.46
C ASP A 96 -5.65 53.12 4.46
N THR A 97 -5.88 52.53 5.64
CA THR A 97 -7.24 52.14 6.03
C THR A 97 -7.91 53.30 6.74
N ASP A 98 -8.49 54.22 5.98
CA ASP A 98 -9.48 55.16 6.50
C ASP A 98 -10.82 54.98 5.76
N ASP A 99 -11.86 54.91 6.59
CA ASP A 99 -13.25 55.25 6.32
C ASP A 99 -14.05 54.43 5.29
N ALA A 100 -14.97 53.61 5.81
CA ALA A 100 -16.38 54.05 5.92
C ALA A 100 -17.25 52.91 6.48
N ASN A 101 -17.45 52.87 7.81
CA ASN A 101 -18.57 52.13 8.37
C ASN A 101 -19.69 53.12 8.70
N GLY A 102 -20.41 53.52 7.65
CA GLY A 102 -21.62 54.33 7.72
C GLY A 102 -22.85 53.43 7.78
N ASP A 103 -23.38 53.29 9.00
CA ASP A 103 -24.78 53.45 9.43
C ASP A 103 -25.99 53.02 8.55
N ALA A 104 -27.04 52.64 9.28
CA ALA A 104 -28.44 52.36 8.92
C ALA A 104 -28.70 50.94 8.37
N GLY A 105 -29.39 50.04 9.08
CA GLY A 105 -30.75 50.18 9.62
C GLY A 105 -31.73 49.60 8.57
N GLY A 106 -32.69 48.73 8.84
CA GLY A 106 -33.19 48.10 10.04
C GLY A 106 -34.22 47.01 9.66
N SER A 107 -34.85 46.47 10.71
CA SER A 107 -36.11 45.71 10.87
C SER A 107 -37.02 45.55 9.62
N ALA A 108 -37.82 44.50 9.45
CA ALA A 108 -38.43 43.53 10.36
C ALA A 108 -38.88 42.28 9.57
#